data_AF-A0A7Z0NET6-F1
#
_entry.id   AF-A0A7Z0NET6-F1
#
_cell.length_a   1.000
_cell.length_b   1.000
_cell.length_c   1.000
_cell.angle_alpha   90.00
_cell.angle_beta   90.00
_cell.angle_gamma   90.00
#
_symmetry.space_group_name_H-M   'P 1'
#
loop_
_entity.id
_entity.type
_entity.pdbx_description
1 polymer ?
#
loop_
_entity_poly.entity_id
_entity_poly.type
_entity_poly.pdbx_seq_one_letter_code
_entity_poly.pdbx_strand_id
1 'polypeptide(L)'
;MCESSWRSIETAPKDGRTLLLGYYNSHGNWRTMRGQWMSEAYIAEHWEDPDDEQPGWFETSVEADDIPNCWRIEPTHWMPLPAPPLPGPVEPTT
;
A
#
# COMPACT_ATOMS: atom_id res chain seq x y z
N MET A 1 -23.12 12.40 10.16
CA MET A 1 -22.58 12.11 8.82
C MET A 1 -21.28 11.35 9.06
N CYS A 2 -21.14 10.12 8.59
CA CYS A 2 -19.86 9.41 8.68
C CYS A 2 -19.03 9.89 7.48
N GLU A 3 -18.10 10.82 7.68
CA GLU A 3 -17.23 11.29 6.59
C GLU A 3 -16.24 10.19 6.23
N SER A 4 -16.25 9.80 4.96
CA SER A 4 -15.27 8.86 4.42
C SER A 4 -13.86 9.44 4.59
N SER A 5 -12.95 8.69 5.24
CA SER A 5 -11.53 9.09 5.36
C SER A 5 -10.75 8.88 4.05
N TRP A 6 -11.38 8.37 2.99
CA TRP A 6 -10.78 8.17 1.69
C TRP A 6 -10.54 9.50 0.98
N ARG A 7 -9.33 9.67 0.43
CA ARG A 7 -8.90 10.86 -0.31
C ARG A 7 -8.50 10.47 -1.73
N SER A 8 -8.57 11.41 -2.67
CA SER A 8 -8.06 11.21 -4.04
C SER A 8 -6.58 10.81 -4.01
N ILE A 9 -6.21 9.81 -4.82
CA ILE A 9 -4.84 9.33 -4.94
C ILE A 9 -3.85 10.44 -5.34
N GLU A 10 -4.29 11.47 -6.04
CA GLU A 10 -3.45 12.62 -6.44
C GLU A 10 -2.86 13.36 -5.23
N THR A 11 -3.53 13.26 -4.08
CA THR A 11 -3.10 13.88 -2.82
C THR A 11 -2.28 12.95 -1.93
N ALA A 12 -2.05 11.71 -2.37
CA ALA A 12 -1.30 10.73 -1.60
C ALA A 12 0.18 11.09 -1.56
N PRO A 13 0.85 10.94 -0.40
CA PRO A 13 2.29 11.13 -0.31
C PRO A 13 3.01 10.03 -1.08
N LYS A 14 4.05 10.45 -1.81
CA LYS A 14 4.88 9.60 -2.67
C LYS A 14 6.25 9.37 -2.03
N ASP A 15 6.25 9.08 -0.73
CA ASP A 15 7.43 8.97 0.12
C ASP A 15 7.80 7.52 0.47
N GLY A 16 7.19 6.52 -0.20
CA GLY A 16 7.46 5.10 0.02
C GLY A 16 6.76 4.48 1.23
N ARG A 17 5.98 5.25 2.01
CA ARG A 17 5.28 4.68 3.17
C ARG A 17 4.10 3.80 2.76
N THR A 18 3.80 2.79 3.58
CA THR A 18 2.62 1.93 3.38
C THR A 18 1.33 2.70 3.62
N LEU A 19 0.43 2.67 2.64
CA LEU A 19 -0.91 3.25 2.67
C LEU A 19 -1.97 2.18 2.45
N LEU A 20 -3.21 2.48 2.84
CA LEU A 20 -4.36 1.74 2.35
C LEU A 20 -4.81 2.39 1.04
N LEU A 21 -4.87 1.60 -0.02
CA LEU A 21 -5.20 2.03 -1.36
C LEU A 21 -6.55 1.43 -1.78
N GLY A 22 -7.28 2.16 -2.60
CA GLY A 22 -8.62 1.76 -3.03
C GLY A 22 -8.94 2.11 -4.47
N TYR A 23 -9.68 1.22 -5.13
CA TYR A 23 -10.23 1.46 -6.46
C TYR A 23 -11.47 0.60 -6.71
N TYR A 24 -12.28 1.01 -7.68
CA TYR A 24 -13.33 0.16 -8.23
C TYR A 24 -12.76 -0.70 -9.33
N ASN A 25 -12.89 -2.02 -9.23
CA ASN A 25 -12.45 -2.90 -10.30
C ASN A 25 -13.37 -2.80 -11.53
N SER A 26 -13.02 -3.50 -12.61
CA SER A 26 -13.79 -3.53 -13.87
C SER A 26 -15.25 -3.97 -13.73
N HIS A 27 -15.62 -4.58 -12.60
CA HIS A 27 -16.98 -5.04 -12.29
C HIS A 27 -17.72 -4.06 -11.36
N GLY A 28 -17.16 -2.88 -11.07
CA GLY A 28 -17.74 -1.89 -10.18
C GLY A 28 -17.67 -2.25 -8.69
N ASN A 29 -16.86 -3.23 -8.31
CA ASN A 29 -16.68 -3.61 -6.91
C ASN A 29 -15.51 -2.83 -6.28
N TRP A 30 -15.74 -2.27 -5.10
CA TRP A 30 -14.69 -1.62 -4.31
C TRP A 30 -13.64 -2.63 -3.85
N ARG A 31 -12.37 -2.34 -4.13
CA ARG A 31 -11.21 -3.10 -3.69
C ARG A 31 -10.35 -2.24 -2.77
N THR A 32 -9.81 -2.89 -1.75
CA THR A 32 -8.92 -2.28 -0.76
C THR A 32 -7.67 -3.16 -0.65
N MET A 33 -6.50 -2.55 -0.69
CA MET A 33 -5.22 -3.23 -0.50
C MET A 33 -4.21 -2.34 0.21
N ARG A 34 -3.09 -2.92 0.63
CA ARG A 34 -1.92 -2.15 1.07
C ARG A 34 -0.98 -1.93 -0.10
N GLY A 35 -0.40 -0.74 -0.18
CA GLY A 35 0.63 -0.48 -1.17
C GLY A 35 1.44 0.75 -0.87
N GLN A 36 2.44 0.99 -1.72
CA GLN A 36 3.44 2.03 -1.60
C GLN A 36 3.66 2.68 -2.96
N TRP A 37 4.06 3.96 -2.93
CA TRP A 37 4.63 4.59 -4.11
C TRP A 37 6.12 4.24 -4.16
N MET A 38 6.56 3.63 -5.25
CA MET A 38 7.96 3.30 -5.47
C MET A 38 8.51 4.25 -6.52
N SER A 39 9.58 4.97 -6.17
CA SER A 39 10.30 5.87 -7.08
C SER A 39 11.22 5.08 -8.00
N GLU A 40 11.64 5.70 -9.10
CA GLU A 40 12.64 5.12 -10.01
C GLU A 40 13.94 4.79 -9.27
N ALA A 41 14.38 5.67 -8.36
CA ALA A 41 15.55 5.42 -7.53
C ALA A 41 15.39 4.20 -6.61
N TYR A 42 14.21 4.02 -5.99
CA TYR A 42 13.93 2.87 -5.14
C TYR A 42 13.93 1.57 -5.97
N ILE A 43 13.30 1.58 -7.14
CA ILE A 43 13.28 0.43 -8.05
C ILE A 43 14.71 0.08 -8.48
N ALA A 44 15.49 1.05 -8.95
CA ALA A 44 16.88 0.85 -9.38
C ALA A 44 17.81 0.32 -8.28
N GLU A 45 17.54 0.63 -7.01
CA GLU A 45 18.36 0.19 -5.89
C GLU A 45 17.96 -1.19 -5.34
N HIS A 46 16.66 -1.51 -5.35
CA HIS A 46 16.13 -2.66 -4.61
C HIS A 46 15.64 -3.83 -5.47
N TRP A 47 15.49 -3.64 -6.78
CA TRP A 47 14.94 -4.68 -7.67
C TRP A 47 16.05 -5.35 -8.48
N GLU A 48 15.91 -6.65 -8.73
CA GLU A 48 16.90 -7.43 -9.49
C GLU A 48 16.96 -6.98 -10.97
N ASP A 49 15.80 -6.72 -11.58
CA ASP A 49 15.66 -6.25 -12.97
C ASP A 49 14.89 -4.91 -13.02
N PRO A 50 15.53 -3.77 -12.74
CA PRO A 50 14.85 -2.47 -12.64
C PRO A 50 14.52 -1.83 -13.99
N ASP A 51 15.20 -2.23 -15.08
CA ASP A 51 15.10 -1.56 -16.40
C ASP A 51 13.70 -1.70 -17.05
N ASP A 52 12.93 -2.70 -16.65
CA ASP A 52 11.58 -2.94 -17.19
C ASP A 52 10.48 -2.19 -16.42
N GLU A 53 10.81 -1.50 -15.31
CA GLU A 53 9.84 -1.03 -14.34
C GLU A 53 9.87 0.50 -14.14
N GLN A 54 8.68 1.11 -14.11
CA GLN A 54 8.55 2.58 -13.99
C GLN A 54 8.01 2.97 -12.61
N PRO A 55 8.35 4.17 -12.11
CA PRO A 55 7.80 4.68 -10.86
C PRO A 55 6.27 4.65 -10.85
N GLY A 56 5.69 4.24 -9.73
CA GLY A 56 4.26 3.99 -9.64
C GLY A 56 3.78 3.52 -8.27
N TRP A 57 2.49 3.19 -8.21
CA TRP A 57 1.89 2.54 -7.06
C TRP A 57 2.00 1.03 -7.21
N PHE A 58 2.44 0.36 -6.15
CA PHE A 58 2.58 -1.08 -6.11
C PHE A 58 1.85 -1.64 -4.89
N GLU A 59 1.09 -2.71 -5.09
CA GLU A 59 0.53 -3.54 -4.03
C GLU A 59 1.68 -4.29 -3.34
N THR A 60 1.72 -4.21 -2.02
CA THR A 60 2.75 -4.86 -1.20
C THR A 60 2.12 -5.97 -0.37
N SER A 61 2.41 -7.23 -0.72
CA SER A 61 2.09 -8.39 0.12
C SER A 61 2.93 -8.37 1.40
N VAL A 62 2.38 -8.77 2.56
CA VAL A 62 3.19 -8.80 3.79
C VAL A 62 3.86 -10.13 4.11
N GLU A 63 3.37 -11.22 3.54
CA GLU A 63 4.04 -12.51 3.60
C GLU A 63 4.45 -12.89 2.18
N ALA A 64 5.49 -12.24 1.70
CA ALA A 64 6.05 -12.50 0.39
C ALA A 64 7.18 -13.52 0.49
N ASP A 65 7.09 -14.62 -0.26
CA ASP A 65 8.14 -15.63 -0.28
C ASP A 65 9.31 -15.26 -1.23
N ASP A 66 9.09 -14.32 -2.17
CA ASP A 66 10.08 -13.84 -3.15
C ASP A 66 10.21 -12.29 -3.15
N ILE A 67 11.32 -11.74 -3.64
CA ILE A 67 11.56 -10.29 -3.76
C ILE A 67 11.85 -9.94 -5.23
N PRO A 68 11.16 -8.95 -5.84
CA PRO A 68 10.08 -8.12 -5.29
C PRO A 68 8.68 -8.74 -5.51
N ASN A 69 8.01 -9.16 -4.44
CA ASN A 69 6.60 -9.60 -4.52
C ASN A 69 5.62 -8.43 -4.42
N CYS A 70 5.69 -7.54 -5.41
CA CYS A 70 4.79 -6.41 -5.51
C CYS A 70 4.25 -6.26 -6.93
N TRP A 71 2.98 -5.86 -7.04
CA TRP A 71 2.32 -5.71 -8.34
C TRP A 71 1.92 -4.27 -8.58
N ARG A 72 2.23 -3.78 -9.78
CA ARG A 72 1.81 -2.44 -10.19
C ARG A 72 0.30 -2.33 -10.19
N ILE A 73 -0.21 -1.24 -9.65
CA ILE A 73 -1.64 -0.94 -9.55
C ILE A 73 -1.93 0.51 -9.87
N GLU A 74 -3.19 0.79 -10.23
CA GLU A 74 -3.71 2.14 -10.49
C GLU A 74 -4.81 2.48 -9.48
N PRO A 75 -4.46 2.73 -8.20
CA PRO A 75 -5.43 3.10 -7.19
C PRO A 75 -6.02 4.48 -7.51
N THR A 76 -7.28 4.69 -7.11
CA THR A 76 -7.97 5.98 -7.29
C THR A 76 -8.09 6.74 -5.98
N HIS A 77 -8.00 6.04 -4.85
CA HIS A 77 -8.13 6.60 -3.51
C HIS A 77 -7.08 6.04 -2.56
N TRP A 78 -6.84 6.79 -1.49
CA TRP A 78 -5.98 6.36 -0.39
C TRP A 78 -6.52 6.78 0.98
N MET A 79 -6.04 6.11 2.02
CA MET A 79 -6.12 6.57 3.41
C MET A 79 -4.88 6.11 4.19
N PRO A 80 -4.47 6.81 5.26
CA PRO A 80 -3.42 6.30 6.14
C PRO A 80 -3.85 4.98 6.78
N LEU A 81 -2.88 4.12 7.11
CA LEU A 81 -3.16 2.95 7.94
C LEU A 81 -3.69 3.39 9.30
N PRO A 82 -4.70 2.69 9.86
CA PRO A 82 -5.11 2.93 11.23
C PRO A 82 -3.94 2.64 12.18
N ALA A 83 -3.92 3.33 13.31
CA ALA A 83 -2.97 3.00 14.36
C ALA A 83 -3.16 1.52 14.78
N PRO A 84 -2.08 0.79 15.10
CA PRO A 84 -2.20 -0.55 15.66
C PRO A 84 -3.02 -0.49 16.96
N PRO A 85 -3.76 -1.56 17.30
CA PRO A 85 -4.39 -1.64 18.61
C PRO A 85 -3.32 -1.54 19.70
N LEU A 86 -3.65 -0.87 20.81
CA LEU A 86 -2.80 -0.92 21.99
C LEU A 86 -2.64 -2.38 22.42
N PRO A 87 -1.46 -2.80 22.91
CA PRO A 87 -1.31 -4.13 23.49
C PRO A 87 -2.41 -4.31 24.55
N GLY A 88 -3.16 -5.41 24.45
CA GLY A 88 -4.15 -5.77 25.47
C GLY A 88 -3.49 -5.91 26.84
N PRO A 89 -4.26 -5.96 27.93
CA PRO A 89 -3.71 -6.25 29.24
C PRO A 89 -2.85 -7.51 29.13
N VAL A 90 -1.57 -7.42 29.49
CA VAL A 90 -0.71 -8.59 29.64
C VAL A 90 -1.32 -9.44 30.74
N GLU A 91 -2.00 -10.53 30.39
CA GLU A 91 -2.42 -11.52 31.38
C GLU A 91 -1.15 -12.09 32.02
N PRO A 92 -1.01 -12.06 33.37
CA PRO A 92 0.17 -12.60 34.01
C PRO A 92 0.20 -14.12 33.81
N THR A 93 1.21 -14.61 33.10
CA THR A 93 1.54 -16.05 33.05
C THR A 93 1.78 -16.54 34.48
N THR A 94 0.93 -17.46 34.94
CA THR A 94 1.09 -18.21 36.21
C THR A 94 2.11 -19.33 36.04
#